data_AF-A0A4S4MX03-F1
#
_entry.id   AF-A0A4S4MX03-F1
#
_cell.length_a   1.000
_cell.length_b   1.000
_cell.length_c   1.000
_cell.angle_alpha   90.00
_cell.angle_beta   90.00
_cell.angle_gamma   90.00
#
_symmetry.space_group_name_H-M   'P 1'
#
loop_
_entity.id
_entity.type
_entity.pdbx_description
1 polymer ?
#
loop_
_entity_poly.entity_id
_entity_poly.type
_entity_poly.pdbx_seq_one_letter_code
_entity_poly.pdbx_strand_id
1 'polypeptide(L)'
;MADSPDGTDSVAESVDDNQLTIRIPNPKHYMARQSQWKGRRGKPRCDHCRLNNLKGAAHLQSLRLGQRQGLQVYSIAYASASGNSAMRPLSPEEPQDIPAGAQASPTAADRGMIAGPSGSHVFESELRTEPQIRQYMPPNTPPVRDGSTPMNEDGDSGYQQGPDGQFTLGMIVTTPHIDPWTHGSFAPLPDAIIHALRTVNAIEMPSRHQFDEALGRFVAGLSAELRETATFTVESYSEVARAVSEGTVADLPPKLKMWATCHHARAGSRKSYLILLPRDAFYNMNPADEEKLRANFIVQTDGEPNGESDRSPEGGNHSLESVAVFERVPVQTQIYDILVFTHRNHGVAPTMLFEARRIGVATITWPMVEMFIRLCPLCKMRAKGGVRHSMADEDIVAYRPIAPTPSR
;
A
#
# COMPACT_ATOMS: atom_id res chain seq x y z
N MET A 1 -39.80 -72.01 27.00
CA MET A 1 -38.34 -72.18 26.88
C MET A 1 -37.90 -71.32 25.71
N ALA A 2 -37.14 -70.24 25.84
CA ALA A 2 -36.42 -69.69 26.98
C ALA A 2 -36.39 -68.15 26.86
N ASP A 3 -36.36 -67.51 28.02
CA ASP A 3 -36.30 -66.08 28.29
C ASP A 3 -34.89 -65.47 28.13
N SER A 4 -34.88 -64.13 28.06
CA SER A 4 -33.86 -63.17 28.58
C SER A 4 -32.57 -62.89 27.78
N PRO A 5 -31.84 -61.76 28.03
CA PRO A 5 -32.24 -60.48 28.65
C PRO A 5 -31.66 -59.17 28.03
N ASP A 6 -32.27 -58.08 28.50
CA ASP A 6 -31.85 -56.70 28.80
C ASP A 6 -30.36 -56.26 28.80
N GLY A 7 -30.17 -55.00 28.39
CA GLY A 7 -29.49 -53.95 29.17
C GLY A 7 -27.95 -53.78 29.07
N THR A 8 -27.48 -52.58 28.73
CA THR A 8 -26.33 -51.79 29.30
C THR A 8 -25.85 -50.73 28.30
N ASP A 9 -26.08 -49.44 28.58
CA ASP A 9 -25.17 -48.46 29.21
C ASP A 9 -24.34 -47.65 28.21
N SER A 10 -24.82 -46.43 27.96
CA SER A 10 -24.12 -45.35 27.28
C SER A 10 -23.21 -44.61 28.27
N VAL A 11 -21.90 -44.88 28.19
CA VAL A 11 -20.84 -44.17 28.92
C VAL A 11 -20.54 -42.85 28.22
N ALA A 12 -20.77 -41.75 28.93
CA ALA A 12 -20.31 -40.41 28.54
C ALA A 12 -18.87 -40.23 29.03
N GLU A 13 -17.90 -40.22 28.11
CA GLU A 13 -16.53 -39.79 28.40
C GLU A 13 -16.44 -38.27 28.37
N SER A 14 -16.19 -37.67 29.55
CA SER A 14 -15.88 -36.27 29.74
C SER A 14 -14.45 -35.97 29.31
N VAL A 15 -14.29 -35.16 28.27
CA VAL A 15 -13.00 -34.63 27.82
C VAL A 15 -12.59 -33.48 28.73
N ASP A 16 -11.51 -33.67 29.49
CA ASP A 16 -10.88 -32.66 30.35
C ASP A 16 -10.15 -31.59 29.50
N ASP A 17 -10.69 -30.37 29.50
CA ASP A 17 -10.06 -29.17 28.96
C ASP A 17 -8.91 -28.69 29.87
N ASN A 18 -7.70 -29.21 29.64
CA ASN A 18 -6.47 -28.72 30.26
C ASN A 18 -6.11 -27.32 29.71
N GLN A 19 -6.57 -26.29 30.41
CA GLN A 19 -6.35 -24.87 30.12
C GLN A 19 -4.85 -24.49 30.27
N LEU A 20 -4.17 -24.22 29.15
CA LEU A 20 -2.84 -23.60 29.12
C LEU A 20 -2.89 -22.18 29.69
N THR A 21 -2.42 -22.00 30.93
CA THR A 21 -2.32 -20.68 31.57
C THR A 21 -0.97 -20.03 31.25
N ILE A 22 -0.93 -19.20 30.21
CA ILE A 22 0.24 -18.37 29.89
C ILE A 22 0.26 -17.17 30.83
N ARG A 23 1.29 -17.07 31.70
CA ARG A 23 1.48 -15.91 32.58
C ARG A 23 2.01 -14.71 31.78
N ILE A 24 1.14 -13.74 31.54
CA ILE A 24 1.50 -12.44 30.96
C ILE A 24 2.18 -11.58 32.05
N PRO A 25 3.42 -11.08 31.85
CA PRO A 25 4.11 -10.26 32.84
C PRO A 25 3.37 -8.94 33.12
N ASN A 26 3.40 -8.53 34.39
CA ASN A 26 2.75 -7.32 34.90
C ASN A 26 3.30 -6.04 34.23
N PRO A 27 2.47 -5.22 33.57
CA PRO A 27 2.91 -4.08 32.74
C PRO A 27 3.45 -2.87 33.52
N LYS A 28 3.53 -2.92 34.85
CA LYS A 28 3.94 -1.78 35.68
C LYS A 28 5.43 -1.41 35.59
N HIS A 29 6.27 -2.19 34.91
CA HIS A 29 7.72 -1.98 34.88
C HIS A 29 8.32 -1.42 33.59
N TYR A 30 7.55 -1.16 32.53
CA TYR A 30 8.06 -0.52 31.32
C TYR A 30 7.53 0.92 31.18
N MET A 31 8.26 1.86 31.76
CA MET A 31 8.12 3.29 31.43
C MET A 31 8.79 3.59 30.09
N ALA A 32 8.05 3.39 29.01
CA ALA A 32 8.28 4.09 27.76
C ALA A 32 7.02 4.92 27.47
N ARG A 33 7.17 6.24 27.35
CA ARG A 33 6.10 7.15 26.94
C ARG A 33 5.64 6.76 25.52
N GLN A 34 4.67 5.85 25.42
CA GLN A 34 3.92 5.62 24.20
C GLN A 34 2.93 6.77 24.04
N SER A 35 3.22 7.67 23.10
CA SER A 35 2.29 8.69 22.61
C SER A 35 0.95 8.03 22.25
N GLN A 36 -0.13 8.49 22.88
CA GLN A 36 -1.51 8.08 22.58
C GLN A 36 -1.94 8.61 21.21
N TRP A 37 -1.57 7.89 20.15
CA TRP A 37 -2.22 7.99 18.85
C TRP A 37 -2.42 6.58 18.31
N LYS A 38 -3.63 6.03 18.46
CA LYS A 38 -4.03 4.80 17.75
C LYS A 38 -5.17 5.10 16.79
N GLY A 39 -4.78 5.38 15.55
CA GLY A 39 -5.67 5.60 14.42
C GLY A 39 -6.56 4.38 14.16
N ARG A 40 -7.87 4.63 14.01
CA ARG A 40 -8.86 3.61 13.58
C ARG A 40 -8.84 3.55 12.06
N ARG A 41 -8.55 2.37 11.50
CA ARG A 41 -8.29 2.16 10.07
C ARG A 41 -9.48 2.51 9.16
N GLY A 42 -9.26 3.44 8.23
CA GLY A 42 -9.03 3.03 6.83
C GLY A 42 -10.22 2.93 5.86
N LYS A 43 -11.30 3.68 6.09
CA LYS A 43 -12.13 4.16 4.97
C LYS A 43 -12.25 5.68 5.11
N PRO A 44 -11.82 6.49 4.13
CA PRO A 44 -12.11 7.92 4.17
C PRO A 44 -13.62 8.07 4.29
N ARG A 45 -14.04 8.68 5.40
CA ARG A 45 -15.43 9.05 5.61
C ARG A 45 -15.56 10.41 4.94
N CYS A 46 -16.52 10.57 4.03
CA CYS A 46 -16.87 11.90 3.55
C CYS A 46 -17.26 12.79 4.74
N ASP A 47 -17.17 14.10 4.59
CA ASP A 47 -17.44 15.06 5.67
C ASP A 47 -18.82 14.88 6.27
N HIS A 48 -19.81 14.54 5.45
CA HIS A 48 -21.16 14.21 5.91
C HIS A 48 -21.19 12.99 6.87
N CYS A 49 -20.43 11.93 6.59
CA CYS A 49 -20.33 10.77 7.48
C CYS A 49 -19.48 11.05 8.73
N ARG A 50 -18.51 11.98 8.66
CA ARG A 50 -17.74 12.42 9.83
C ARG A 50 -18.60 13.26 10.77
N LEU A 51 -19.28 14.28 10.26
CA LEU A 51 -20.09 15.22 11.03
C LEU A 51 -21.26 14.53 11.75
N ASN A 52 -21.88 13.54 11.11
CA ASN A 52 -23.04 12.83 11.66
C ASN A 52 -22.70 11.49 12.33
N ASN A 53 -21.40 11.21 12.53
CA ASN A 53 -20.89 9.96 13.10
C ASN A 53 -21.47 8.68 12.46
N LEU A 54 -21.77 8.74 11.17
CA LEU A 54 -22.36 7.62 10.43
C LEU A 54 -21.27 6.60 10.12
N LYS A 55 -21.55 5.32 10.37
CA LYS A 55 -20.72 4.20 9.88
C LYS A 55 -20.82 4.25 8.34
N GLY A 56 -19.69 4.48 7.65
CA GLY A 56 -19.64 4.80 6.21
C GLY A 56 -20.54 3.93 5.32
N ALA A 57 -20.95 4.50 4.18
CA ALA A 57 -22.06 4.09 3.31
C ALA A 57 -22.18 2.59 2.92
N ALA A 58 -21.12 1.80 3.06
CA ALA A 58 -21.20 0.34 2.89
C ALA A 58 -22.14 -0.35 3.89
N HIS A 59 -22.48 0.29 5.03
CA HIS A 59 -23.36 -0.32 6.03
C HIS A 59 -24.86 -0.10 5.77
N LEU A 60 -25.25 0.98 5.08
CA LEU A 60 -26.68 1.28 4.81
C LEU A 60 -27.26 0.48 3.64
N GLN A 61 -26.44 0.13 2.63
CA GLN A 61 -26.88 -0.74 1.53
C GLN A 61 -26.88 -2.24 1.92
N SER A 62 -25.92 -2.69 2.74
CA SER A 62 -25.85 -4.10 3.17
C SER A 62 -27.03 -4.50 4.06
N LEU A 63 -27.55 -3.57 4.88
CA LEU A 63 -28.72 -3.82 5.72
C LEU A 63 -30.04 -3.86 4.92
N ARG A 64 -30.13 -3.20 3.76
CA ARG A 64 -31.32 -3.25 2.89
C ARG A 64 -31.36 -4.45 1.94
N LEU A 65 -30.21 -4.97 1.52
CA LEU A 65 -30.13 -6.14 0.62
C LEU A 65 -30.03 -7.47 1.36
N GLY A 66 -29.46 -7.49 2.58
CA GLY A 66 -29.34 -8.71 3.40
C GLY A 66 -30.67 -9.27 3.91
N GLN A 67 -31.75 -8.49 3.89
CA GLN A 67 -33.06 -8.92 4.38
C GLN A 67 -33.95 -9.58 3.30
N ARG A 68 -33.50 -9.61 2.03
CA ARG A 68 -34.33 -10.12 0.90
C ARG A 68 -33.81 -11.37 0.18
N GLN A 69 -32.58 -11.83 0.41
CA GLN A 69 -32.01 -12.90 -0.44
C GLN A 69 -31.33 -14.06 0.28
N GLY A 70 -31.43 -14.19 1.62
CA GLY A 70 -30.99 -15.42 2.31
C GLY A 70 -29.55 -15.88 2.01
N LEU A 71 -28.69 -15.00 1.48
CA LEU A 71 -27.29 -15.28 1.16
C LEU A 71 -26.46 -14.90 2.37
N GLN A 72 -25.93 -15.90 3.07
CA GLN A 72 -24.88 -15.72 4.06
C GLN A 72 -23.61 -15.21 3.36
N VAL A 73 -23.42 -13.90 3.37
CA VAL A 73 -22.11 -13.30 3.14
C VAL A 73 -21.29 -13.58 4.40
N TYR A 74 -20.11 -14.20 4.23
CA TYR A 74 -19.16 -14.44 5.31
C TYR A 74 -18.80 -13.12 6.02
N SER A 75 -19.52 -12.83 7.10
CA SER A 75 -19.06 -11.97 8.17
C SER A 75 -18.22 -12.85 9.10
N ILE A 76 -16.94 -12.53 9.24
CA ILE A 76 -16.19 -13.00 10.39
C ILE A 76 -16.68 -12.16 11.58
N ALA A 77 -17.65 -12.72 12.29
CA ALA A 77 -18.06 -12.29 13.61
C ALA A 77 -17.07 -12.88 14.63
N TYR A 78 -16.49 -12.04 15.47
CA TYR A 78 -15.92 -12.49 16.74
C TYR A 78 -16.66 -11.80 17.87
N ALA A 79 -17.09 -12.65 18.81
CA ALA A 79 -18.00 -12.33 19.89
C ALA A 79 -17.32 -11.60 21.06
N SER A 80 -18.23 -10.98 21.81
CA SER A 80 -18.14 -10.11 22.97
C SER A 80 -17.44 -10.66 24.21
N ALA A 81 -16.98 -9.75 25.08
CA ALA A 81 -17.23 -9.86 26.51
C ALA A 81 -17.50 -8.47 27.13
N SER A 82 -18.57 -8.42 27.91
CA SER A 82 -19.21 -7.29 28.56
C SER A 82 -18.57 -6.88 29.89
N GLY A 83 -18.71 -5.60 30.26
CA GLY A 83 -18.54 -5.12 31.62
C GLY A 83 -19.34 -3.83 31.83
N ASN A 84 -20.41 -3.92 32.62
CA ASN A 84 -21.37 -2.87 32.96
C ASN A 84 -20.73 -1.61 33.58
N SER A 85 -21.29 -0.44 33.27
CA SER A 85 -21.62 0.54 34.30
C SER A 85 -22.76 1.46 33.85
N ALA A 86 -23.81 1.43 34.65
CA ALA A 86 -24.99 2.26 34.56
C ALA A 86 -24.64 3.74 34.74
N MET A 87 -25.27 4.61 33.95
CA MET A 87 -25.39 6.03 34.26
C MET A 87 -26.85 6.43 34.25
N ARG A 88 -27.18 7.08 35.36
CA ARG A 88 -28.44 7.59 35.89
C ARG A 88 -28.89 8.82 35.08
N PRO A 89 -30.19 9.05 34.83
CA PRO A 89 -30.64 10.26 34.17
C PRO A 89 -30.66 11.44 35.17
N LEU A 90 -30.07 12.57 34.79
CA LEU A 90 -30.24 13.86 35.47
C LEU A 90 -31.30 14.67 34.72
N SER A 91 -32.16 15.31 35.52
CA SER A 91 -33.29 16.17 35.17
C SER A 91 -32.81 17.52 34.60
N PRO A 92 -33.62 18.24 33.79
CA PRO A 92 -33.23 19.53 33.25
C PRO A 92 -33.57 20.65 34.24
N GLU A 93 -32.60 21.54 34.50
CA GLU A 93 -32.84 22.83 35.15
C GLU A 93 -32.90 23.97 34.12
N GLU A 94 -33.84 24.87 34.38
CA GLU A 94 -34.23 26.05 33.64
C GLU A 94 -33.21 27.22 33.73
N PRO A 95 -33.32 28.22 32.85
CA PRO A 95 -32.32 29.26 32.64
C PRO A 95 -32.44 30.45 33.61
N GLN A 96 -31.31 31.04 33.98
CA GLN A 96 -31.24 32.37 34.59
C GLN A 96 -30.43 33.33 33.72
N ASP A 97 -31.12 34.41 33.30
CA ASP A 97 -30.58 35.67 32.81
C ASP A 97 -29.74 36.38 33.87
N ILE A 98 -28.71 37.17 33.48
CA ILE A 98 -28.23 38.45 34.06
C ILE A 98 -27.12 39.03 33.14
N PRO A 99 -26.93 40.38 33.04
CA PRO A 99 -26.69 41.07 31.77
C PRO A 99 -25.29 41.69 31.60
N ALA A 100 -25.20 42.45 30.50
CA ALA A 100 -24.08 43.26 29.99
C ALA A 100 -23.42 44.23 30.97
N GLY A 101 -22.10 44.39 30.83
CA GLY A 101 -21.38 45.56 31.32
C GLY A 101 -19.85 45.47 31.21
N ALA A 102 -19.27 46.56 30.71
CA ALA A 102 -17.90 47.05 30.91
C ALA A 102 -16.78 46.66 29.92
N GLN A 103 -16.39 47.71 29.21
CA GLN A 103 -15.16 48.02 28.51
C GLN A 103 -13.87 47.73 29.32
N ALA A 104 -12.79 47.34 28.63
CA ALA A 104 -11.48 48.02 28.65
C ALA A 104 -10.43 47.22 27.85
N SER A 105 -9.73 47.90 26.94
CA SER A 105 -8.47 47.49 26.31
C SER A 105 -7.27 47.80 27.25
N PRO A 106 -6.01 47.79 26.78
CA PRO A 106 -5.17 46.67 26.34
C PRO A 106 -3.90 46.56 27.20
N THR A 107 -3.22 45.41 27.24
CA THR A 107 -1.80 45.37 27.63
C THR A 107 -1.01 44.40 26.75
N ALA A 108 0.16 44.89 26.37
CA ALA A 108 1.16 44.27 25.52
C ALA A 108 2.15 43.40 26.33
N ALA A 109 3.02 42.73 25.58
CA ALA A 109 4.19 41.95 26.01
C ALA A 109 3.85 40.53 26.50
N ASP A 110 4.65 39.49 26.30
CA ASP A 110 6.05 39.40 25.91
C ASP A 110 6.34 37.96 25.43
N ARG A 111 7.41 37.83 24.63
CA ARG A 111 8.32 36.68 24.42
C ARG A 111 7.90 35.25 24.83
N GLY A 112 8.12 34.35 23.88
CA GLY A 112 8.36 32.93 24.18
C GLY A 112 8.83 32.13 22.97
N MET A 113 10.03 32.41 22.45
CA MET A 113 10.71 31.48 21.54
C MET A 113 11.11 30.22 22.32
N ILE A 114 10.62 29.05 21.89
CA ILE A 114 11.14 27.75 22.33
C ILE A 114 11.62 27.03 21.08
N ALA A 115 12.95 27.00 20.93
CA ALA A 115 13.67 26.19 19.98
C ALA A 115 13.45 24.70 20.29
N GLY A 116 13.04 23.94 19.28
CA GLY A 116 12.98 22.47 19.32
C GLY A 116 14.29 21.84 18.82
N PRO A 117 14.70 20.68 19.36
CA PRO A 117 15.99 20.07 19.03
C PRO A 117 15.97 19.42 17.64
N SER A 118 16.99 19.78 16.86
CA SER A 118 17.34 19.19 15.57
C SER A 118 17.78 17.73 15.76
N GLY A 119 16.97 16.79 15.27
CA GLY A 119 17.29 15.36 15.22
C GLY A 119 18.01 15.04 13.92
N SER A 120 19.33 14.99 14.01
CA SER A 120 20.30 14.67 12.97
C SER A 120 20.12 13.27 12.37
N HIS A 121 20.33 13.21 11.05
CA HIS A 121 20.72 12.07 10.23
C HIS A 121 21.53 10.99 10.96
N VAL A 122 21.01 9.75 11.00
CA VAL A 122 21.79 8.52 10.84
C VAL A 122 20.84 7.45 10.31
N PHE A 123 20.99 7.04 9.05
CA PHE A 123 20.80 5.62 8.70
C PHE A 123 21.85 5.23 7.68
N GLU A 124 22.57 4.20 8.07
CA GLU A 124 23.78 3.67 7.48
C GLU A 124 23.54 3.11 6.08
N SER A 125 24.56 3.33 5.26
CA SER A 125 24.85 2.63 4.02
C SER A 125 24.99 1.12 4.29
N GLU A 126 23.91 0.36 4.15
CA GLU A 126 24.01 -1.09 3.98
C GLU A 126 24.68 -1.39 2.63
N LEU A 127 25.91 -1.90 2.73
CA LEU A 127 26.71 -2.49 1.67
C LEU A 127 25.89 -3.49 0.86
N ARG A 128 25.43 -3.04 -0.31
CA ARG A 128 24.78 -3.88 -1.30
C ARG A 128 25.86 -4.74 -1.95
N THR A 129 25.91 -6.02 -1.58
CA THR A 129 26.66 -7.03 -2.31
C THR A 129 26.03 -7.17 -3.68
N GLU A 130 26.69 -6.59 -4.68
CA GLU A 130 26.39 -6.83 -6.09
C GLU A 130 26.51 -8.34 -6.33
N PRO A 131 25.46 -9.04 -6.78
CA PRO A 131 25.60 -10.44 -7.13
C PRO A 131 26.56 -10.51 -8.31
N GLN A 132 27.77 -11.03 -8.08
CA GLN A 132 28.69 -11.38 -9.15
C GLN A 132 27.96 -12.38 -10.06
N ILE A 133 27.46 -11.89 -11.19
CA ILE A 133 26.94 -12.71 -12.27
C ILE A 133 28.15 -13.49 -12.79
N ARG A 134 28.35 -14.70 -12.25
CA ARG A 134 29.27 -15.67 -12.85
C ARG A 134 28.71 -15.96 -14.23
N GLN A 135 29.30 -15.33 -15.24
CA GLN A 135 29.11 -15.70 -16.64
C GLN A 135 29.40 -17.20 -16.73
N TYR A 136 28.33 -17.97 -16.97
CA TYR A 136 28.44 -19.39 -17.21
C TYR A 136 29.22 -19.56 -18.52
N MET A 137 30.49 -19.96 -18.42
CA MET A 137 31.23 -20.43 -19.58
C MET A 137 30.79 -21.87 -19.88
N PRO A 138 30.19 -22.12 -21.06
CA PRO A 138 29.77 -23.47 -21.42
C PRO A 138 31.00 -24.40 -21.48
N PRO A 139 30.86 -25.64 -20.99
CA PRO A 139 31.93 -26.64 -21.01
C PRO A 139 32.16 -27.08 -22.45
N ASN A 140 33.03 -26.35 -23.17
CA ASN A 140 33.74 -26.70 -24.42
C ASN A 140 34.43 -25.46 -25.04
N THR A 141 34.73 -24.42 -24.25
CA THR A 141 35.49 -23.26 -24.75
C THR A 141 36.91 -23.71 -25.10
N PRO A 142 37.36 -23.58 -26.37
CA PRO A 142 38.69 -24.01 -26.75
C PRO A 142 39.75 -23.22 -25.97
N PRO A 143 40.88 -23.83 -25.60
CA PRO A 143 41.91 -23.18 -24.82
C PRO A 143 42.45 -21.96 -25.58
N VAL A 144 42.43 -20.80 -24.90
CA VAL A 144 43.05 -19.56 -25.38
C VAL A 144 44.53 -19.84 -25.58
N ARG A 145 44.95 -19.79 -26.85
CA ARG A 145 46.34 -19.99 -27.25
C ARG A 145 47.11 -18.72 -26.92
N ASP A 146 48.02 -18.82 -25.96
CA ASP A 146 48.94 -17.75 -25.59
C ASP A 146 49.96 -17.54 -26.74
N GLY A 147 49.79 -16.45 -27.48
CA GLY A 147 50.53 -16.16 -28.70
C GLY A 147 50.80 -14.66 -28.80
N SER A 148 51.98 -14.26 -28.35
CA SER A 148 52.56 -12.93 -28.49
C SER A 148 52.65 -12.53 -29.97
N THR A 149 51.62 -11.84 -30.44
CA THR A 149 51.60 -11.23 -31.78
C THR A 149 51.64 -9.71 -31.59
N PRO A 150 52.65 -9.00 -32.11
CA PRO A 150 52.73 -7.55 -31.99
C PRO A 150 51.58 -6.89 -32.77
N MET A 151 50.90 -5.97 -32.08
CA MET A 151 49.79 -5.16 -32.56
C MET A 151 50.22 -4.32 -33.77
N ASN A 152 49.65 -4.58 -34.94
CA ASN A 152 49.51 -3.56 -35.97
C ASN A 152 48.09 -2.98 -35.84
N GLU A 153 48.03 -1.68 -35.60
CA GLU A 153 46.84 -0.85 -35.59
C GLU A 153 46.26 -0.78 -37.00
N ASP A 154 45.17 -1.49 -37.24
CA ASP A 154 44.13 -1.11 -38.20
C ASP A 154 42.84 -1.76 -37.70
N GLY A 155 42.07 -0.99 -36.92
CA GLY A 155 40.91 -1.43 -36.14
C GLY A 155 39.69 -1.73 -37.00
N ASP A 156 39.80 -2.75 -37.84
CA ASP A 156 38.66 -3.38 -38.49
C ASP A 156 37.99 -4.32 -37.49
N SER A 157 36.70 -4.12 -37.25
CA SER A 157 35.93 -4.84 -36.23
C SER A 157 35.69 -6.27 -36.72
N GLY A 158 36.66 -7.15 -36.46
CA GLY A 158 36.67 -8.54 -36.90
C GLY A 158 35.50 -9.34 -36.30
N TYR A 159 34.43 -9.48 -37.08
CA TYR A 159 33.42 -10.50 -36.86
C TYR A 159 34.07 -11.88 -37.06
N GLN A 160 34.19 -12.67 -36.00
CA GLN A 160 34.73 -14.02 -36.07
C GLN A 160 33.71 -14.93 -36.78
N GLN A 161 33.85 -15.07 -38.08
CA GLN A 161 33.00 -15.92 -38.92
C GLN A 161 33.43 -17.38 -38.73
N GLY A 162 32.51 -18.23 -38.25
CA GLY A 162 32.74 -19.67 -38.16
C GLY A 162 32.99 -20.28 -39.55
N PRO A 163 33.73 -21.41 -39.64
CA PRO A 163 34.13 -22.06 -40.90
C PRO A 163 32.95 -22.53 -41.77
N ASP A 164 31.75 -22.55 -41.21
CA ASP A 164 30.48 -22.95 -41.77
C ASP A 164 29.60 -21.76 -42.19
N GLY A 165 30.08 -20.51 -42.05
CA GLY A 165 29.37 -19.30 -42.49
C GLY A 165 28.07 -19.01 -41.72
N GLN A 166 27.70 -19.84 -40.75
CA GLN A 166 26.61 -19.60 -39.83
C GLN A 166 27.09 -18.71 -38.68
N PHE A 167 26.52 -17.51 -38.62
CA PHE A 167 26.65 -16.64 -37.46
C PHE A 167 25.93 -17.31 -36.28
N THR A 168 26.67 -18.03 -35.44
CA THR A 168 26.25 -18.31 -34.07
C THR A 168 26.33 -17.00 -33.28
N LEU A 169 25.34 -16.13 -33.51
CA LEU A 169 24.97 -15.09 -32.56
C LEU A 169 24.71 -15.82 -31.24
N GLY A 170 25.71 -15.85 -30.36
CA GLY A 170 25.51 -16.24 -28.98
C GLY A 170 24.32 -15.43 -28.49
N MET A 171 23.20 -16.11 -28.21
CA MET A 171 21.96 -15.46 -27.80
C MET A 171 22.28 -14.59 -26.59
N ILE A 172 22.39 -13.28 -26.80
CA ILE A 172 22.45 -12.33 -25.70
C ILE A 172 21.05 -12.38 -25.10
N VAL A 173 20.89 -13.20 -24.07
CA VAL A 173 19.68 -13.22 -23.25
C VAL A 173 19.71 -11.94 -22.43
N THR A 174 19.28 -10.84 -23.04
CA THR A 174 18.99 -9.62 -22.29
C THR A 174 17.88 -9.97 -21.33
N THR A 175 18.15 -9.88 -20.03
CA THR A 175 17.12 -10.06 -19.01
C THR A 175 15.96 -9.13 -19.33
N PRO A 176 14.73 -9.63 -19.52
CA PRO A 176 13.61 -8.79 -19.89
C PRO A 176 13.35 -7.79 -18.74
N HIS A 177 13.38 -6.51 -19.08
CA HIS A 177 13.08 -5.41 -18.16
C HIS A 177 11.59 -5.05 -18.26
N ILE A 178 11.07 -4.42 -17.22
CA ILE A 178 9.68 -3.92 -17.23
C ILE A 178 9.66 -2.54 -17.84
N ASP A 179 9.00 -2.42 -18.99
CA ASP A 179 8.74 -1.13 -19.64
C ASP A 179 7.60 -0.40 -18.91
N PRO A 180 7.86 0.76 -18.29
CA PRO A 180 6.83 1.55 -17.64
C PRO A 180 5.82 2.07 -18.65
N TRP A 181 4.55 2.11 -18.28
CA TRP A 181 3.53 2.72 -19.13
C TRP A 181 3.78 4.23 -19.28
N THR A 182 3.75 4.72 -20.52
CA THR A 182 3.94 6.13 -20.86
C THR A 182 2.88 6.58 -21.87
N HIS A 183 2.43 7.83 -21.75
CA HIS A 183 1.49 8.45 -22.69
C HIS A 183 1.67 9.97 -22.67
N GLY A 184 1.73 10.62 -23.83
CA GLY A 184 2.05 12.06 -23.92
C GLY A 184 1.07 12.99 -23.21
N SER A 185 -0.22 12.62 -23.15
CA SER A 185 -1.26 13.39 -22.46
C SER A 185 -1.36 13.16 -20.94
N PHE A 186 -0.67 12.18 -20.36
CA PHE A 186 -0.77 11.85 -18.93
C PHE A 186 0.56 12.08 -18.24
N ALA A 187 0.52 12.58 -17.01
CA ALA A 187 1.75 12.77 -16.26
C ALA A 187 2.43 11.39 -16.02
N PRO A 188 3.75 11.27 -16.26
CA PRO A 188 4.47 10.04 -15.97
C PRO A 188 4.48 9.76 -14.47
N LEU A 189 4.75 8.50 -14.10
CA LEU A 189 5.06 8.14 -12.71
C LEU A 189 6.34 8.88 -12.27
N PRO A 190 6.55 9.10 -10.96
CA PRO A 190 7.78 9.74 -10.46
C PRO A 190 9.04 8.99 -10.95
N ASP A 191 10.10 9.72 -11.26
CA ASP A 191 11.33 9.16 -11.86
C ASP A 191 11.92 8.03 -11.02
N ALA A 192 11.86 8.14 -9.69
CA ALA A 192 12.31 7.08 -8.79
C ALA A 192 11.59 5.74 -9.03
N ILE A 193 10.30 5.77 -9.39
CA ILE A 193 9.54 4.58 -9.76
C ILE A 193 10.00 4.08 -11.13
N ILE A 194 10.09 4.96 -12.13
CA ILE A 194 10.50 4.62 -13.50
C ILE A 194 11.89 3.97 -13.52
N HIS A 195 12.85 4.55 -12.80
CA HIS A 195 14.20 3.99 -12.67
C HIS A 195 14.19 2.63 -11.97
N ALA A 196 13.41 2.48 -10.89
CA ALA A 196 13.31 1.21 -10.20
C ALA A 196 12.70 0.11 -11.09
N LEU A 197 11.66 0.41 -11.88
CA LEU A 197 11.04 -0.55 -12.79
C LEU A 197 12.01 -1.11 -13.82
N ARG A 198 12.92 -0.26 -14.34
CA ARG A 198 13.98 -0.69 -15.27
C ARG A 198 14.97 -1.67 -14.62
N THR A 199 15.14 -1.63 -13.31
CA THR A 199 16.03 -2.55 -12.58
C THR A 199 15.35 -3.86 -12.15
N VAL A 200 14.01 -3.94 -12.21
CA VAL A 200 13.27 -5.14 -11.81
C VAL A 200 13.32 -6.19 -12.91
N ASN A 201 13.62 -7.43 -12.52
CA ASN A 201 13.60 -8.58 -13.41
C ASN A 201 12.14 -8.96 -13.75
N ALA A 202 11.74 -8.84 -15.01
CA ALA A 202 10.36 -9.12 -15.42
C ALA A 202 9.93 -10.58 -15.21
N ILE A 203 10.89 -11.52 -15.18
CA ILE A 203 10.61 -12.96 -14.97
C ILE A 203 10.08 -13.23 -13.54
N GLU A 204 10.44 -12.38 -12.59
CA GLU A 204 10.07 -12.52 -11.18
C GLU A 204 8.69 -11.92 -10.88
N MET A 205 8.12 -11.18 -11.83
CA MET A 205 6.89 -10.43 -11.68
C MET A 205 5.73 -11.08 -12.47
N PRO A 206 4.46 -10.83 -12.08
CA PRO A 206 3.32 -11.15 -12.93
C PRO A 206 3.47 -10.48 -14.31
N SER A 207 3.07 -11.16 -15.38
CA SER A 207 2.96 -10.48 -16.68
C SER A 207 1.87 -9.41 -16.63
N ARG A 208 2.08 -8.27 -17.30
CA ARG A 208 1.10 -7.18 -17.37
C ARG A 208 -0.25 -7.66 -17.87
N HIS A 209 -0.25 -8.45 -18.95
CA HIS A 209 -1.48 -8.99 -19.53
C HIS A 209 -2.31 -9.83 -18.53
N GLN A 210 -1.67 -10.73 -17.78
CA GLN A 210 -2.37 -11.54 -16.78
C GLN A 210 -2.95 -10.68 -15.65
N PHE A 211 -2.23 -9.64 -15.24
CA PHE A 211 -2.74 -8.70 -14.24
C PHE A 211 -3.92 -7.90 -14.77
N ASP A 212 -3.82 -7.34 -15.97
CA ASP A 212 -4.89 -6.53 -16.59
C ASP A 212 -6.17 -7.37 -16.80
N GLU A 213 -6.04 -8.62 -17.21
CA GLU A 213 -7.18 -9.53 -17.33
C GLU A 213 -7.83 -9.81 -15.97
N ALA A 214 -7.02 -10.08 -14.94
CA ALA A 214 -7.52 -10.30 -13.58
C ALA A 214 -8.18 -9.05 -12.99
N LEU A 215 -7.59 -7.87 -13.21
CA LEU A 215 -8.15 -6.59 -12.80
C LEU A 215 -9.46 -6.30 -13.53
N GLY A 216 -9.53 -6.55 -14.83
CA GLY A 216 -10.75 -6.43 -15.64
C GLY A 216 -11.89 -7.29 -15.11
N ARG A 217 -11.63 -8.58 -14.81
CA ARG A 217 -12.62 -9.48 -14.20
C ARG A 217 -13.08 -8.99 -12.83
N PHE A 218 -12.15 -8.50 -12.01
CA PHE A 218 -12.48 -7.93 -10.69
C PHE A 218 -13.39 -6.71 -10.82
N VAL A 219 -13.03 -5.75 -11.67
CA VAL A 219 -13.80 -4.52 -11.92
C VAL A 219 -15.18 -4.83 -12.52
N ALA A 220 -15.28 -5.81 -13.41
CA ALA A 220 -16.55 -6.28 -13.96
C ALA A 220 -17.48 -6.87 -12.87
N GLY A 221 -16.92 -7.55 -11.87
CA GLY A 221 -17.65 -8.09 -10.72
C GLY A 221 -18.08 -7.06 -9.68
N LEU A 222 -17.60 -5.81 -9.77
CA LEU A 222 -18.07 -4.72 -8.91
C LEU A 222 -19.47 -4.24 -9.33
N SER A 223 -20.20 -3.68 -8.38
CA SER A 223 -21.45 -2.98 -8.67
C SER A 223 -21.19 -1.82 -9.64
N ALA A 224 -22.19 -1.47 -10.45
CA ALA A 224 -22.09 -0.36 -11.40
C ALA A 224 -21.76 0.99 -10.71
N GLU A 225 -22.09 1.13 -9.43
CA GLU A 225 -21.74 2.31 -8.63
C GLU A 225 -20.24 2.40 -8.34
N LEU A 226 -19.60 1.27 -8.03
CA LEU A 226 -18.18 1.21 -7.68
C LEU A 226 -17.28 1.15 -8.91
N ARG A 227 -17.77 0.57 -10.01
CA ARG A 227 -16.96 0.35 -11.23
C ARG A 227 -16.31 1.62 -11.77
N GLU A 228 -17.08 2.71 -11.82
CA GLU A 228 -16.64 4.01 -12.38
C GLU A 228 -15.56 4.71 -11.52
N THR A 229 -15.43 4.35 -10.24
CA THR A 229 -14.54 5.03 -9.28
C THR A 229 -13.50 4.11 -8.66
N ALA A 230 -13.57 2.80 -8.91
CA ALA A 230 -12.62 1.82 -8.39
C ALA A 230 -11.28 1.88 -9.13
N THR A 231 -11.33 2.04 -10.45
CA THR A 231 -10.17 2.24 -11.32
C THR A 231 -10.56 3.20 -12.43
N PHE A 232 -9.78 4.24 -12.64
CA PHE A 232 -10.05 5.19 -13.71
C PHE A 232 -9.47 4.69 -15.02
N THR A 233 -10.33 4.34 -15.98
CA THR A 233 -9.90 4.13 -17.36
C THR A 233 -9.30 5.43 -17.92
N VAL A 234 -8.60 5.35 -19.05
CA VAL A 234 -7.98 6.50 -19.70
C VAL A 234 -9.02 7.60 -19.98
N GLU A 235 -10.21 7.20 -20.44
CA GLU A 235 -11.32 8.09 -20.79
C GLU A 235 -11.87 8.80 -19.56
N SER A 236 -12.33 8.04 -18.56
CA SER A 236 -12.88 8.62 -17.32
C SER A 236 -11.86 9.43 -16.55
N TYR A 237 -10.59 9.01 -16.53
CA TYR A 237 -9.51 9.80 -15.92
C TYR A 237 -9.36 11.16 -16.59
N SER A 238 -9.27 11.18 -17.93
CA SER A 238 -9.08 12.42 -18.69
C SER A 238 -10.27 13.38 -18.54
N GLU A 239 -11.49 12.85 -18.47
CA GLU A 239 -12.70 13.62 -18.25
C GLU A 239 -12.69 14.30 -16.87
N VAL A 240 -12.39 13.55 -15.80
CA VAL A 240 -12.29 14.09 -14.45
C VAL A 240 -11.14 15.07 -14.32
N ALA A 241 -9.96 14.74 -14.87
CA ALA A 241 -8.80 15.63 -14.83
C ALA A 241 -9.08 16.97 -15.51
N ARG A 242 -9.72 16.94 -16.69
CA ARG A 242 -10.12 18.13 -17.43
C ARG A 242 -11.13 18.96 -16.63
N ALA A 243 -12.21 18.32 -16.17
CA ALA A 243 -13.26 19.01 -15.42
C ALA A 243 -12.73 19.66 -14.12
N VAL A 244 -11.80 19.00 -13.43
CA VAL A 244 -11.13 19.56 -12.25
C VAL A 244 -10.22 20.73 -12.63
N SER A 245 -9.48 20.65 -13.75
CA SER A 245 -8.60 21.72 -14.21
C SER A 245 -9.35 22.97 -14.69
N GLU A 246 -10.51 22.79 -15.30
CA GLU A 246 -11.35 23.86 -15.87
C GLU A 246 -12.37 24.41 -14.86
N GLY A 247 -12.54 23.76 -13.70
CA GLY A 247 -13.56 24.13 -12.72
C GLY A 247 -14.98 23.70 -13.10
N THR A 248 -15.14 22.80 -14.07
CA THR A 248 -16.41 22.27 -14.59
C THR A 248 -16.82 20.93 -13.95
N VAL A 249 -16.36 20.67 -12.72
CA VAL A 249 -16.72 19.45 -11.93
C VAL A 249 -18.24 19.26 -11.80
N ALA A 250 -19.01 20.35 -11.88
CA ALA A 250 -20.46 20.32 -11.82
C ALA A 250 -21.12 19.54 -12.98
N ASP A 251 -20.44 19.45 -14.13
CA ASP A 251 -20.91 18.87 -15.39
C ASP A 251 -20.55 17.37 -15.52
N LEU A 252 -19.70 16.86 -14.62
CA LEU A 252 -19.35 15.45 -14.59
C LEU A 252 -20.58 14.55 -14.32
N PRO A 253 -20.55 13.29 -14.79
CA PRO A 253 -21.53 12.28 -14.41
C PRO A 253 -21.72 12.25 -12.89
N PRO A 254 -22.95 12.11 -12.36
CA PRO A 254 -23.25 12.31 -10.94
C PRO A 254 -22.32 11.56 -9.97
N LYS A 255 -21.88 10.35 -10.33
CA LYS A 255 -20.98 9.54 -9.51
C LYS A 255 -19.55 10.11 -9.48
N LEU A 256 -19.02 10.49 -10.64
CA LEU A 256 -17.70 11.10 -10.75
C LEU A 256 -17.67 12.48 -10.10
N LYS A 257 -18.74 13.27 -10.27
CA LYS A 257 -18.94 14.54 -9.55
C LYS A 257 -18.93 14.37 -8.04
N MET A 258 -19.67 13.38 -7.53
CA MET A 258 -19.71 13.06 -6.11
C MET A 258 -18.32 12.65 -5.62
N TRP A 259 -17.64 11.76 -6.35
CA TRP A 259 -16.29 11.31 -6.02
C TRP A 259 -15.30 12.48 -5.98
N ALA A 260 -15.25 13.31 -7.03
CA ALA A 260 -14.34 14.44 -7.14
C ALA A 260 -14.56 15.46 -6.02
N THR A 261 -15.83 15.76 -5.73
CA THR A 261 -16.21 16.67 -4.63
C THR A 261 -15.84 16.08 -3.27
N CYS A 262 -16.16 14.81 -2.99
CA CYS A 262 -15.90 14.18 -1.70
C CYS A 262 -14.41 14.01 -1.40
N HIS A 263 -13.58 13.80 -2.43
CA HIS A 263 -12.14 13.62 -2.29
C HIS A 263 -11.34 14.91 -2.49
N HIS A 264 -12.01 16.04 -2.68
CA HIS A 264 -11.39 17.34 -2.91
C HIS A 264 -10.38 17.27 -4.07
N ALA A 265 -10.78 16.63 -5.18
CA ALA A 265 -9.89 16.42 -6.31
C ALA A 265 -9.33 17.75 -6.85
N ARG A 266 -8.04 17.77 -7.16
CA ARG A 266 -7.29 18.91 -7.68
C ARG A 266 -6.50 18.55 -8.93
N ALA A 267 -6.29 19.52 -9.80
CA ALA A 267 -5.39 19.36 -10.94
C ALA A 267 -3.94 19.39 -10.46
N GLY A 268 -3.14 18.42 -10.89
CA GLY A 268 -1.73 18.24 -10.49
C GLY A 268 -0.70 18.61 -11.55
N SER A 269 -1.15 19.01 -12.75
CA SER A 269 -0.29 19.40 -13.86
C SER A 269 -1.03 20.41 -14.74
N ARG A 270 -0.29 21.27 -15.44
CA ARG A 270 -0.83 22.17 -16.48
C ARG A 270 -0.63 21.62 -17.88
N LYS A 271 0.33 20.69 -18.06
CA LYS A 271 0.71 20.12 -19.36
C LYS A 271 0.04 18.78 -19.65
N SER A 272 -0.30 18.03 -18.61
CA SER A 272 -0.78 16.66 -18.71
C SER A 272 -1.95 16.43 -17.75
N TYR A 273 -2.72 15.38 -18.00
CA TYR A 273 -3.75 14.94 -17.07
C TYR A 273 -3.07 14.34 -15.83
N LEU A 274 -3.30 14.97 -14.68
CA LEU A 274 -2.94 14.48 -13.37
C LEU A 274 -3.96 14.93 -12.33
N ILE A 275 -4.52 13.98 -11.59
CA ILE A 275 -5.43 14.23 -10.47
C ILE A 275 -4.66 14.05 -9.16
N LEU A 276 -4.77 15.03 -8.28
CA LEU A 276 -4.26 15.01 -6.91
C LEU A 276 -5.41 14.98 -5.92
N LEU A 277 -5.22 14.24 -4.83
CA LEU A 277 -6.08 14.28 -3.65
C LEU A 277 -5.25 14.81 -2.47
N PRO A 278 -5.75 15.78 -1.70
CA PRO A 278 -5.15 16.08 -0.39
C PRO A 278 -5.15 14.81 0.46
N ARG A 279 -4.15 14.62 1.34
CA ARG A 279 -4.20 13.54 2.34
C ARG A 279 -5.13 13.95 3.48
N ASP A 280 -5.76 12.97 4.13
CA ASP A 280 -6.72 13.17 5.23
C ASP A 280 -6.27 14.16 6.33
N ALA A 281 -4.96 14.19 6.64
CA ALA A 281 -4.39 15.07 7.65
C ALA A 281 -4.45 16.58 7.27
N PHE A 282 -4.60 16.86 5.98
CA PHE A 282 -4.54 18.21 5.41
C PHE A 282 -5.88 18.67 4.83
N TYR A 283 -6.97 17.93 5.02
CA TYR A 283 -8.32 18.32 4.53
C TYR A 283 -8.79 19.65 5.12
N ASN A 284 -8.31 20.00 6.31
CA ASN A 284 -8.67 21.24 7.02
C ASN A 284 -7.56 22.31 6.89
N MET A 285 -6.63 22.15 5.95
CA MET A 285 -5.61 23.18 5.69
C MET A 285 -6.28 24.47 5.17
N ASN A 286 -5.68 25.61 5.44
CA ASN A 286 -6.09 26.87 4.83
C ASN A 286 -6.03 26.74 3.29
N PRO A 287 -7.12 27.07 2.55
CA PRO A 287 -7.14 26.97 1.10
C PRO A 287 -6.00 27.72 0.39
N ALA A 288 -5.52 28.82 0.95
CA ALA A 288 -4.40 29.58 0.38
C ALA A 288 -3.07 28.81 0.48
N ASP A 289 -2.84 28.12 1.60
CA ASP A 289 -1.64 27.30 1.81
C ASP A 289 -1.71 26.01 0.98
N GLU A 290 -2.89 25.39 0.89
CA GLU A 290 -3.14 24.23 0.01
C GLU A 290 -2.83 24.59 -1.44
N GLU A 291 -3.33 25.73 -1.93
CA GLU A 291 -3.10 26.18 -3.30
C GLU A 291 -1.62 26.48 -3.57
N LYS A 292 -0.92 27.08 -2.61
CA LYS A 292 0.54 27.31 -2.70
C LYS A 292 1.31 26.00 -2.83
N LEU A 293 1.01 24.99 -2.00
CA LEU A 293 1.63 23.67 -2.06
C LEU A 293 1.28 22.94 -3.37
N ARG A 294 0.05 23.08 -3.84
CA ARG A 294 -0.38 22.52 -5.13
C ARG A 294 0.35 23.16 -6.30
N ALA A 295 0.52 24.48 -6.31
CA ALA A 295 1.26 25.18 -7.34
C ALA A 295 2.73 24.73 -7.38
N ASN A 296 3.36 24.54 -6.22
CA ASN A 296 4.71 23.97 -6.13
C ASN A 296 4.78 22.53 -6.68
N PHE A 297 3.78 21.70 -6.38
CA PHE A 297 3.68 20.34 -6.92
C PHE A 297 3.60 20.33 -8.46
N ILE A 298 2.81 21.24 -9.03
CA ILE A 298 2.66 21.39 -10.48
C ILE A 298 3.99 21.74 -11.14
N VAL A 299 4.71 22.75 -10.61
CA VAL A 299 6.01 23.17 -11.16
C VAL A 299 7.00 22.00 -11.18
N GLN A 300 7.06 21.22 -10.11
CA GLN A 300 7.90 20.02 -10.03
C GLN A 300 7.47 18.94 -11.03
N THR A 301 6.17 18.70 -11.17
CA THR A 301 5.63 17.67 -12.07
C THR A 301 5.82 18.02 -13.54
N ASP A 302 5.63 19.29 -13.90
CA ASP A 302 5.68 19.76 -15.29
C ASP A 302 7.11 19.97 -15.79
N GLY A 303 8.12 19.80 -14.91
CA GLY A 303 9.53 20.00 -15.22
C GLY A 303 9.83 21.42 -15.68
N GLU A 304 9.03 22.40 -15.23
CA GLU A 304 9.30 23.80 -15.52
C GLU A 304 10.61 24.17 -14.81
N PRO A 305 11.64 24.63 -15.55
CA PRO A 305 12.86 25.07 -14.92
C PRO A 305 12.47 26.21 -13.98
N ASN A 306 12.65 26.00 -12.68
CA ASN A 306 12.49 27.06 -11.69
C ASN A 306 13.43 28.18 -12.12
N GLY A 307 12.90 29.21 -12.79
CA GLY A 307 13.68 30.31 -13.32
C GLY A 307 14.59 30.85 -12.22
N GLU A 308 15.89 30.61 -12.37
CA GLU A 308 16.98 31.22 -11.61
C GLU A 308 16.94 31.12 -10.07
N SER A 309 16.20 30.18 -9.46
CA SER A 309 16.32 29.94 -8.01
C SER A 309 17.54 29.08 -7.65
N ASP A 310 18.54 29.02 -8.53
CA ASP A 310 19.66 28.08 -8.54
C ASP A 310 20.83 28.45 -7.61
N ARG A 311 20.60 29.27 -6.56
CA ARG A 311 21.70 29.77 -5.72
C ARG A 311 21.46 29.83 -4.21
N SER A 312 20.47 29.11 -3.68
CA SER A 312 20.41 28.91 -2.22
C SER A 312 20.73 27.46 -1.86
N PRO A 313 22.02 27.13 -1.63
CA PRO A 313 22.47 25.76 -1.36
C PRO A 313 22.05 25.18 0.01
N GLU A 314 21.27 25.88 0.84
CA GLU A 314 21.03 25.46 2.24
C GLU A 314 19.57 25.14 2.60
N GLY A 315 18.66 24.98 1.62
CA GLY A 315 17.22 24.83 1.89
C GLY A 315 16.50 23.64 1.24
N GLY A 316 17.14 22.47 1.12
CA GLY A 316 16.62 21.30 0.39
C GLY A 316 15.31 20.65 0.89
N ASN A 317 14.62 21.21 1.89
CA ASN A 317 13.43 20.59 2.50
C ASN A 317 12.10 20.97 1.83
N HIS A 318 12.05 21.97 0.95
CA HIS A 318 10.76 22.46 0.41
C HIS A 318 10.11 21.54 -0.64
N SER A 319 10.87 20.68 -1.33
CA SER A 319 10.28 19.77 -2.33
C SER A 319 9.47 18.64 -1.70
N LEU A 320 9.93 18.11 -0.56
CA LEU A 320 9.27 16.99 0.12
C LEU A 320 7.91 17.36 0.74
N GLU A 321 7.70 18.64 1.00
CA GLU A 321 6.48 19.14 1.63
C GLU A 321 5.25 18.93 0.75
N SER A 322 5.39 19.12 -0.57
CA SER A 322 4.26 18.99 -1.50
C SER A 322 3.80 17.53 -1.67
N VAL A 323 4.75 16.58 -1.74
CA VAL A 323 4.45 15.12 -1.83
C VAL A 323 3.89 14.57 -0.52
N ALA A 324 4.23 15.20 0.61
CA ALA A 324 3.65 14.85 1.91
C ALA A 324 2.17 15.26 2.02
N VAL A 325 1.74 16.29 1.28
CA VAL A 325 0.38 16.86 1.38
C VAL A 325 -0.59 16.20 0.41
N PHE A 326 -0.13 15.84 -0.79
CA PHE A 326 -0.97 15.27 -1.83
C PHE A 326 -0.67 13.80 -2.11
N GLU A 327 -1.67 13.07 -2.58
CA GLU A 327 -1.58 11.75 -3.19
C GLU A 327 -2.00 11.84 -4.66
N ARG A 328 -1.24 11.22 -5.56
CA ARG A 328 -1.54 11.10 -6.98
C ARG A 328 -2.55 9.98 -7.20
N VAL A 329 -3.56 10.24 -8.00
CA VAL A 329 -4.47 9.19 -8.49
C VAL A 329 -3.87 8.60 -9.77
N PRO A 330 -3.58 7.30 -9.82
CA PRO A 330 -3.08 6.67 -11.04
C PRO A 330 -4.20 6.44 -12.05
N VAL A 331 -3.88 6.52 -13.34
CA VAL A 331 -4.72 5.92 -14.38
C VAL A 331 -4.61 4.40 -14.29
N GLN A 332 -5.65 3.66 -14.67
CA GLN A 332 -5.74 2.21 -14.50
C GLN A 332 -4.51 1.45 -15.02
N THR A 333 -3.96 1.87 -16.17
CA THR A 333 -2.77 1.26 -16.78
C THR A 333 -1.49 1.43 -15.96
N GLN A 334 -1.38 2.48 -15.14
CA GLN A 334 -0.25 2.71 -14.24
C GLN A 334 -0.32 1.84 -12.98
N ILE A 335 -1.49 1.25 -12.64
CA ILE A 335 -1.64 0.44 -11.42
C ILE A 335 -0.67 -0.74 -11.42
N TYR A 336 -0.49 -1.41 -12.57
CA TYR A 336 0.49 -2.50 -12.69
C TYR A 336 1.90 -2.04 -12.31
N ASP A 337 2.35 -0.91 -12.84
CA ASP A 337 3.69 -0.36 -12.60
C ASP A 337 3.91 -0.01 -11.12
N ILE A 338 2.90 0.59 -10.50
CA ILE A 338 2.93 0.88 -9.06
C ILE A 338 2.99 -0.41 -8.24
N LEU A 339 2.26 -1.45 -8.64
CA LEU A 339 2.27 -2.74 -7.93
C LEU A 339 3.58 -3.50 -8.13
N VAL A 340 4.18 -3.49 -9.32
CA VAL A 340 5.54 -4.00 -9.54
C VAL A 340 6.52 -3.28 -8.63
N PHE A 341 6.50 -1.94 -8.63
CA PHE A 341 7.38 -1.15 -7.80
C PHE A 341 7.23 -1.50 -6.32
N THR A 342 6.00 -1.51 -5.79
CA THR A 342 5.76 -1.81 -4.37
C THR A 342 6.03 -3.28 -4.02
N HIS A 343 5.91 -4.21 -4.98
CA HIS A 343 6.16 -5.64 -4.81
C HIS A 343 7.61 -6.07 -5.07
N ARG A 344 8.51 -5.17 -5.49
CA ARG A 344 9.90 -5.48 -5.90
C ARG A 344 10.72 -6.33 -4.91
N ASN A 345 10.35 -6.31 -3.62
CA ASN A 345 10.97 -7.09 -2.55
C ASN A 345 10.14 -8.32 -2.13
N HIS A 346 9.15 -8.73 -2.94
CA HIS A 346 8.16 -9.78 -2.64
C HIS A 346 7.48 -9.64 -1.28
N GLY A 347 7.18 -8.40 -0.91
CA GLY A 347 6.50 -8.06 0.33
C GLY A 347 5.04 -8.54 0.36
N VAL A 348 4.51 -8.69 1.57
CA VAL A 348 3.09 -8.99 1.82
C VAL A 348 2.20 -7.77 1.60
N ALA A 349 0.88 -7.99 1.50
CA ALA A 349 -0.08 -6.94 1.17
C ALA A 349 -0.03 -5.68 2.06
N PRO A 350 0.10 -5.77 3.41
CA PRO A 350 0.24 -4.58 4.25
C PRO A 350 1.47 -3.72 3.90
N THR A 351 2.60 -4.36 3.57
CA THR A 351 3.85 -3.67 3.22
C THR A 351 3.71 -2.94 1.90
N MET A 352 3.11 -3.57 0.90
CA MET A 352 2.87 -2.95 -0.40
C MET A 352 1.92 -1.74 -0.29
N LEU A 353 0.83 -1.85 0.48
CA LEU A 353 -0.10 -0.74 0.70
C LEU A 353 0.55 0.42 1.46
N PHE A 354 1.40 0.10 2.45
CA PHE A 354 2.18 1.12 3.15
C PHE A 354 3.13 1.83 2.19
N GLU A 355 3.84 1.09 1.34
CA GLU A 355 4.75 1.63 0.34
C GLU A 355 4.03 2.51 -0.69
N ALA A 356 2.88 2.07 -1.22
CA ALA A 356 2.05 2.86 -2.14
C ALA A 356 1.64 4.22 -1.53
N ARG A 357 1.24 4.21 -0.25
CA ARG A 357 0.91 5.44 0.47
C ARG A 357 2.14 6.31 0.76
N ARG A 358 3.28 5.67 1.04
CA ARG A 358 4.55 6.37 1.32
C ARG A 358 5.00 7.18 0.09
N ILE A 359 4.89 6.60 -1.10
CA ILE A 359 5.23 7.26 -2.37
C ILE A 359 4.12 8.22 -2.88
N GLY A 360 3.08 8.46 -2.08
CA GLY A 360 2.03 9.41 -2.41
C GLY A 360 1.13 8.96 -3.56
N VAL A 361 0.76 7.67 -3.59
CA VAL A 361 -0.21 7.14 -4.57
C VAL A 361 -1.51 6.76 -3.84
N ALA A 362 -2.63 7.28 -4.35
CA ALA A 362 -3.97 7.01 -3.86
C ALA A 362 -4.60 5.79 -4.55
N THR A 363 -5.77 5.36 -4.07
CA THR A 363 -6.68 4.39 -4.72
C THR A 363 -6.15 2.96 -4.92
N ILE A 364 -4.92 2.66 -4.53
CA ILE A 364 -4.44 1.27 -4.46
C ILE A 364 -5.16 0.55 -3.32
N THR A 365 -5.94 -0.47 -3.67
CA THR A 365 -6.77 -1.20 -2.71
C THR A 365 -6.16 -2.54 -2.33
N TRP A 366 -6.58 -3.07 -1.18
CA TRP A 366 -6.16 -4.41 -0.72
C TRP A 366 -6.45 -5.51 -1.75
N PRO A 367 -7.64 -5.60 -2.38
CA PRO A 367 -7.90 -6.60 -3.42
C PRO A 367 -6.93 -6.55 -4.61
N MET A 368 -6.53 -5.36 -5.06
CA MET A 368 -5.57 -5.20 -6.16
C MET A 368 -4.21 -5.78 -5.78
N VAL A 369 -3.75 -5.48 -4.56
CA VAL A 369 -2.46 -5.97 -4.03
C VAL A 369 -2.47 -7.49 -3.86
N GLU A 370 -3.51 -8.04 -3.24
CA GLU A 370 -3.66 -9.50 -3.08
C GLU A 370 -3.72 -10.24 -4.42
N MET A 371 -4.44 -9.68 -5.38
CA MET A 371 -4.51 -10.23 -6.73
C MET A 371 -3.12 -10.27 -7.37
N PHE A 372 -2.36 -9.18 -7.28
CA PHE A 372 -1.00 -9.10 -7.81
C PHE A 372 -0.06 -10.13 -7.16
N ILE A 373 -0.09 -10.25 -5.83
CA ILE A 373 0.72 -11.23 -5.08
C ILE A 373 0.39 -12.67 -5.51
N ARG A 374 -0.89 -13.01 -5.71
CA ARG A 374 -1.30 -14.35 -6.15
C ARG A 374 -0.86 -14.68 -7.56
N LEU A 375 -0.75 -13.67 -8.43
CA LEU A 375 -0.24 -13.82 -9.78
C LEU A 375 1.29 -13.88 -9.83
N CYS A 376 1.99 -13.45 -8.77
CA CYS A 376 3.46 -13.44 -8.76
C CYS A 376 4.03 -14.87 -8.75
N PRO A 377 4.87 -15.24 -9.73
CA PRO A 377 5.42 -16.59 -9.84
C PRO A 377 6.31 -16.95 -8.64
N LEU A 378 7.13 -16.01 -8.14
CA LEU A 378 8.01 -16.26 -6.99
C LEU A 378 7.22 -16.47 -5.70
N CYS A 379 6.22 -15.61 -5.42
CA CYS A 379 5.36 -15.78 -4.24
C CYS A 379 4.58 -17.09 -4.30
N LYS A 380 4.09 -17.48 -5.48
CA LYS A 380 3.40 -18.76 -5.69
C LYS A 380 4.30 -19.97 -5.42
N MET A 381 5.56 -19.93 -5.88
CA MET A 381 6.53 -20.99 -5.60
C MET A 381 6.88 -21.08 -4.11
N ARG A 382 7.11 -19.94 -3.46
CA ARG A 382 7.41 -19.88 -2.01
C ARG A 382 6.25 -20.43 -1.18
N ALA A 383 5.01 -20.07 -1.52
CA ALA A 383 3.81 -20.55 -0.84
C ALA A 383 3.64 -22.08 -0.98
N LYS A 384 3.99 -22.65 -2.14
CA LYS A 384 3.93 -24.11 -2.35
C LYS A 384 5.01 -24.87 -1.58
N GLY A 385 6.19 -24.28 -1.39
CA GLY A 385 7.32 -24.90 -0.68
C GLY A 385 7.12 -24.99 0.84
N GLY A 386 6.48 -24.00 1.45
CA GLY A 386 6.36 -23.91 2.91
C GLY A 386 5.53 -25.01 3.58
N VAL A 387 4.58 -25.62 2.86
CA VAL A 387 3.69 -26.64 3.44
C VAL A 387 4.41 -27.98 3.68
N ARG A 388 5.51 -28.27 2.98
CA ARG A 388 6.18 -29.57 3.07
C ARG A 388 7.20 -29.71 4.20
N HIS A 389 7.58 -28.62 4.86
CA HIS A 389 8.54 -28.68 5.98
C HIS A 389 7.91 -28.60 7.37
N SER A 390 6.59 -28.36 7.49
CA SER A 390 5.93 -28.29 8.79
C SER A 390 5.37 -29.63 9.30
N MET A 391 5.44 -30.72 8.53
CA MET A 391 4.84 -32.02 8.92
C MET A 391 5.85 -33.16 9.10
N ALA A 392 7.15 -32.89 9.01
CA ALA A 392 8.18 -33.92 9.15
C ALA A 392 8.95 -33.87 10.50
N ASP A 393 8.66 -32.89 11.36
CA ASP A 393 9.30 -32.72 12.68
C ASP A 393 8.32 -32.84 13.87
N GLU A 394 7.05 -33.21 13.62
CA GLU A 394 6.09 -33.54 14.69
C GLU A 394 5.97 -35.05 14.98
N ASP A 395 6.93 -35.86 14.50
CA ASP A 395 7.10 -37.24 14.96
C ASP A 395 8.42 -37.37 15.72
N ILE A 396 8.32 -37.89 16.96
CA ILE A 396 9.39 -38.24 17.89
C ILE A 396 9.80 -37.14 18.89
N VAL A 397 8.84 -36.56 19.61
CA VAL A 397 9.00 -36.46 21.07
C VAL A 397 8.13 -37.55 21.68
N ALA A 398 8.69 -38.75 21.73
CA ALA A 398 8.13 -39.84 22.51
C ALA A 398 7.91 -39.34 23.94
N TYR A 399 6.65 -39.19 24.31
CA TYR A 399 6.22 -38.98 25.69
C TYR A 399 6.85 -40.09 26.54
N ARG A 400 7.96 -39.82 27.22
CA ARG A 400 8.46 -40.72 28.25
C ARG A 400 7.54 -40.54 29.46
N PRO A 401 6.76 -41.57 29.86
CA PRO A 401 6.00 -41.48 31.10
C PRO A 401 6.99 -41.26 32.26
N ILE A 402 6.80 -40.17 32.99
CA ILE A 402 7.54 -39.88 34.21
C ILE A 402 7.11 -40.92 35.24
N ALA A 403 8.06 -41.76 35.68
CA ALA A 403 7.82 -42.73 36.73
C ALA A 403 7.47 -42.00 38.05
N PRO A 404 6.47 -42.46 38.81
CA PRO A 404 6.10 -41.84 40.08
C PRO A 404 7.25 -41.99 41.09
N THR A 405 7.65 -40.86 41.67
CA THR A 405 8.61 -40.81 42.78
C THR A 405 7.99 -41.45 44.04
N PRO A 406 8.71 -42.34 44.74
CA PRO A 406 8.23 -42.91 45.98
C PRO A 406 8.20 -41.86 47.09
N SER A 407 7.05 -41.71 47.75
CA SER A 407 6.88 -40.93 48.97
C SER A 407 7.64 -41.58 50.12
N ARG A 408 8.30 -40.76 50.93
CA ARG A 408 9.05 -41.16 52.13
C ARG A 408 8.41 -40.58 53.37
#